data_AF-A0A6V8LGP7-F1
#
_entry.id   AF-A0A6V8LGP7-F1
#
_cell.length_a   1.000
_cell.length_b   1.000
_cell.length_c   1.000
_cell.angle_alpha   90.00
_cell.angle_beta   90.00
_cell.angle_gamma   90.00
#
_symmetry.space_group_name_H-M   'P 1'
#
loop_
_entity.id
_entity.type
_entity.pdbx_description
1 polymer ?
#
loop_
_entity_poly.entity_id
_entity_poly.type
_entity_poly.pdbx_seq_one_letter_code
_entity_poly.pdbx_strand_id
1 'polypeptide(L)'
;MSETRTLDDRRAYLEGGLVDLACGHCSAWVRVKKSSPPHTSVQWSREAVRACAEFAGSATPNALIRTCARLRDSIEHAARAGYLEQE
;
A
#
# COMPACT_ATOMS: atom_id res chain seq x y z
N MET A 1 -23.51 -14.91 20.19
CA MET A 1 -22.08 -14.55 20.31
C MET A 1 -21.34 -15.18 19.13
N SER A 2 -21.61 -14.68 17.91
CA SER A 2 -21.09 -15.30 16.66
C SER A 2 -20.80 -14.30 15.54
N GLU A 3 -20.76 -12.99 15.80
CA GLU A 3 -20.57 -11.98 14.75
C GLU A 3 -19.11 -11.58 14.52
N THR A 4 -18.20 -11.83 15.47
CA THR A 4 -16.79 -11.42 15.34
C THR A 4 -15.99 -12.28 14.35
N ARG A 5 -16.35 -13.56 14.19
CA ARG A 5 -15.64 -14.50 13.31
C ARG A 5 -15.80 -14.16 11.82
N THR A 6 -16.96 -13.66 11.42
CA THR A 6 -17.25 -13.29 10.02
C THR A 6 -16.53 -12.02 9.59
N LEU A 7 -16.33 -11.08 10.52
CA LEU A 7 -15.61 -9.83 10.24
C LEU A 7 -14.11 -10.07 10.12
N ASP A 8 -13.56 -10.95 10.94
CA ASP A 8 -12.15 -11.35 10.89
C ASP A 8 -11.84 -12.17 9.63
N ASP A 9 -12.71 -13.12 9.27
CA ASP A 9 -12.62 -13.89 8.01
C ASP A 9 -12.73 -12.99 6.78
N ARG A 10 -13.72 -12.08 6.77
CA ARG A 10 -13.89 -11.11 5.69
C ARG A 10 -12.71 -10.14 5.60
N ARG A 11 -12.14 -9.76 6.74
CA ARG A 11 -10.92 -8.94 6.80
C ARG A 11 -9.76 -9.72 6.20
N ALA A 12 -9.51 -10.96 6.62
CA ALA A 12 -8.48 -11.81 6.06
C ALA A 12 -8.68 -12.08 4.55
N TYR A 13 -9.91 -12.14 4.06
CA TYR A 13 -10.19 -12.34 2.62
C TYR A 13 -10.00 -11.06 1.79
N LEU A 14 -10.36 -9.90 2.34
CA LEU A 14 -10.22 -8.59 1.68
C LEU A 14 -8.80 -8.01 1.81
N GLU A 15 -8.10 -8.37 2.88
CA GLU A 15 -6.75 -7.91 3.23
C GLU A 15 -5.70 -9.01 3.01
N GLY A 16 -6.11 -10.22 2.65
CA GLY A 16 -5.23 -11.36 2.37
C GLY A 16 -4.34 -11.12 1.16
N GLY A 17 -3.03 -11.24 1.37
CA GLY A 17 -2.00 -10.95 0.37
C GLY A 17 -1.75 -9.46 0.12
N LEU A 18 -2.37 -8.57 0.91
CA LEU A 18 -2.08 -7.15 0.91
C LEU A 18 -1.20 -6.81 2.12
N VAL A 19 0.02 -6.33 1.87
CA VAL A 19 0.97 -5.96 2.90
C VAL A 19 0.83 -4.47 3.20
N ASP A 20 0.55 -4.14 4.46
CA ASP A 20 0.59 -2.75 4.92
C ASP A 20 2.06 -2.28 5.02
N LEU A 21 2.38 -1.24 4.25
CA LEU A 21 3.69 -0.63 4.16
C LEU A 21 3.61 0.83 4.57
N ALA A 22 4.37 1.18 5.60
CA ALA A 22 4.56 2.54 6.03
C ALA A 22 5.78 3.17 5.32
N CYS A 23 5.61 4.37 4.79
CA CYS A 23 6.70 5.19 4.30
C CYS A 23 7.58 5.63 5.48
N GLY A 24 8.84 5.19 5.53
CA GLY A 24 9.78 5.58 6.61
C GLY A 24 10.15 7.07 6.64
N HIS A 25 9.78 7.84 5.62
CA HIS A 25 10.05 9.28 5.53
C HIS A 25 8.81 10.13 5.82
N CYS A 26 7.70 9.77 5.20
CA CYS A 26 6.47 10.54 5.17
C CYS A 26 5.37 9.96 6.07
N SER A 27 5.61 8.82 6.72
CA SER A 27 4.65 8.11 7.57
C SER A 27 3.32 7.77 6.89
N ALA A 28 3.26 7.82 5.56
CA ALA A 28 2.10 7.41 4.79
C ALA A 28 1.91 5.88 4.87
N TRP A 29 0.73 5.45 5.27
CA TRP A 29 0.34 4.04 5.34
C TRP A 29 -0.37 3.63 4.06
N VAL A 30 0.27 2.79 3.26
CA VAL A 30 -0.32 2.26 2.03
C VAL A 30 -0.37 0.75 2.10
N ARG A 31 -1.25 0.18 1.28
CA ARG A 31 -1.43 -1.25 1.22
C ARG A 31 -1.04 -1.77 -0.14
N VAL A 32 -0.18 -2.78 -0.18
CA VAL A 32 0.51 -3.20 -1.39
C VAL A 32 0.27 -4.67 -1.63
N LYS A 33 -0.19 -5.02 -2.82
CA LYS A 33 -0.33 -6.42 -3.26
C LYS A 33 0.37 -6.61 -4.58
N LYS A 34 1.14 -7.70 -4.69
CA LYS A 34 1.83 -8.03 -5.94
C LYS A 34 1.02 -9.05 -6.72
N SER A 35 0.29 -8.56 -7.72
CA SER A 35 -0.55 -9.41 -8.57
C SER A 35 0.25 -10.17 -9.63
N SER A 36 1.40 -9.65 -10.07
CA SER A 36 2.29 -10.30 -11.04
C SER A 36 3.70 -9.71 -10.93
N PRO A 37 4.75 -10.35 -11.47
CA PRO A 37 6.11 -9.78 -11.51
C PRO A 37 6.18 -8.31 -12.01
N PRO A 38 5.48 -7.91 -13.09
CA PRO A 38 5.43 -6.50 -13.53
C PRO A 38 4.29 -5.69 -12.91
N HIS A 39 3.31 -6.31 -12.26
CA HIS A 39 2.09 -5.64 -11.78
C HIS A 39 2.00 -5.65 -10.26
N THR A 40 2.19 -4.47 -9.67
CA THR A 40 1.98 -4.23 -8.24
C THR A 40 0.81 -3.29 -8.05
N SER A 41 -0.19 -3.73 -7.30
CA SER A 41 -1.33 -2.92 -6.90
C SER A 41 -1.01 -2.19 -5.59
N VAL A 42 -1.12 -0.86 -5.61
CA VAL A 42 -0.90 -0.02 -4.42
C VAL A 42 -2.21 0.69 -4.10
N GLN A 43 -2.79 0.37 -2.95
CA GLN A 43 -3.97 1.03 -2.42
C GLN A 43 -3.56 2.17 -1.49
N TRP A 44 -4.06 3.36 -1.81
CA TRP A 44 -3.84 4.58 -1.06
C TRP A 44 -5.08 4.95 -0.27
N SER A 45 -4.91 5.08 1.05
CA SER A 45 -5.94 5.64 1.91
C SER A 45 -5.88 7.17 1.90
N ARG A 46 -7.01 7.83 2.18
CA ARG A 46 -7.06 9.31 2.24
C ARG A 46 -6.10 9.89 3.28
N GLU A 47 -5.88 9.16 4.38
CA GLU A 47 -4.85 9.49 5.38
C GLU A 47 -3.44 9.44 4.83
N ALA A 48 -3.11 8.45 4.00
CA ALA A 48 -1.80 8.29 3.38
C ALA A 48 -1.49 9.44 2.41
N VAL A 49 -2.50 9.84 1.63
CA VAL A 49 -2.41 11.00 0.73
C VAL A 49 -2.18 12.29 1.53
N ARG A 50 -2.83 12.45 2.68
CA ARG A 50 -2.64 13.61 3.57
C ARG A 50 -1.30 13.59 4.31
N ALA A 51 -0.81 12.42 4.71
CA ALA A 51 0.47 12.27 5.41
C ALA A 51 1.66 12.54 4.48
N CYS A 52 1.50 12.27 3.18
CA CYS A 52 2.54 12.54 2.21
C CYS A 52 2.59 14.03 1.83
N ALA A 53 3.56 14.75 2.38
CA ALA A 53 3.79 16.16 2.07
C ALA A 53 4.05 16.42 0.57
N GLU A 54 4.68 15.47 -0.13
CA GLU A 54 4.89 15.55 -1.59
C GLU A 54 3.57 15.50 -2.38
N PHE A 55 2.56 14.77 -1.89
CA PHE A 55 1.22 14.77 -2.48
C PHE A 55 0.42 16.02 -2.08
N ALA A 56 0.52 16.45 -0.82
CA ALA A 56 -0.18 17.63 -0.34
C ALA A 56 0.32 18.94 -1.00
N GLY A 57 1.62 19.00 -1.35
CA GLY A 57 2.22 20.14 -2.02
C GLY A 57 2.12 20.13 -3.55
N SER A 58 1.83 18.97 -4.17
CA SER A 58 1.67 18.87 -5.62
C SER A 58 0.22 19.17 -6.00
N ALA A 59 -0.04 20.38 -6.51
CA ALA A 59 -1.36 20.82 -6.99
C ALA A 59 -1.92 19.96 -8.16
N THR A 60 -1.13 19.05 -8.70
CA THR A 60 -1.59 18.05 -9.65
C THR A 60 -0.99 16.71 -9.25
N PRO A 61 -1.79 15.71 -8.82
CA PRO A 61 -1.33 14.33 -8.77
C PRO A 61 -1.09 13.92 -10.22
N ASN A 62 0.14 14.09 -10.67
CA ASN A 62 0.62 13.59 -11.94
C ASN A 62 0.32 12.10 -12.00
N ALA A 63 -0.46 11.69 -13.01
CA ALA A 63 -0.86 10.29 -13.20
C ALA A 63 0.35 9.32 -13.25
N LEU A 64 1.55 9.85 -13.48
CA LEU A 64 2.84 9.15 -13.54
C LEU A 64 3.55 8.99 -12.18
N ILE A 65 3.34 9.89 -11.20
CA ILE A 65 3.91 9.75 -9.85
C ILE A 65 2.77 9.40 -8.89
N ARG A 66 2.45 8.11 -8.84
CA ARG A 66 1.38 7.56 -7.98
C ARG A 66 1.81 7.42 -6.51
N THR A 67 3.10 7.57 -6.20
CA THR A 67 3.69 7.37 -4.87
C THR A 67 4.92 8.28 -4.72
N CYS A 68 5.29 8.70 -3.50
CA CYS A 68 6.58 9.37 -3.31
C CYS A 68 7.73 8.41 -3.66
N ALA A 69 8.85 8.95 -4.14
CA ALA A 69 9.98 8.13 -4.57
C ALA A 69 10.49 7.20 -3.46
N ARG A 70 10.46 7.66 -2.20
CA ARG A 70 10.82 6.87 -1.03
C ARG A 70 9.89 5.69 -0.77
N LEU A 71 8.58 5.90 -0.88
CA LEU A 71 7.63 4.82 -0.70
C LEU A 71 7.73 3.81 -1.85
N ARG A 72 7.94 4.28 -3.09
CA ARG A 72 8.19 3.40 -4.22
C ARG A 72 9.41 2.50 -3.99
N ASP A 73 10.50 3.07 -3.49
CA ASP A 73 11.70 2.29 -3.14
C ASP A 73 11.39 1.24 -2.06
N SER A 74 10.64 1.60 -1.02
CA SER A 74 10.19 0.64 0.01
C SER A 74 9.32 -0.48 -0.58
N ILE A 75 8.43 -0.16 -1.53
CA ILE A 75 7.60 -1.15 -2.25
C ILE A 75 8.46 -2.07 -3.11
N GLU A 76 9.38 -1.51 -3.90
CA GLU A 76 10.30 -2.29 -4.73
C GLU A 76 11.21 -3.18 -3.87
N HIS A 77 11.67 -2.67 -2.73
CA HIS A 77 12.45 -3.45 -1.77
C HIS A 77 11.63 -4.60 -1.19
N ALA A 78 10.41 -4.36 -0.72
CA ALA A 78 9.52 -5.40 -0.22
C ALA A 78 9.19 -6.44 -1.31
N ALA A 79 9.00 -5.99 -2.55
CA ALA A 79 8.75 -6.84 -3.71
C ALA A 79 9.94 -7.71 -4.10
N ARG A 80 11.16 -7.22 -3.92
CA ARG A 80 12.42 -7.95 -4.21
C ARG A 80 12.84 -8.86 -3.07
N ALA A 81 12.58 -8.45 -1.83
CA ALA A 81 12.86 -9.23 -0.63
C ALA A 81 11.84 -10.37 -0.42
N GLY A 82 10.77 -10.44 -1.21
CA GLY A 82 9.78 -11.51 -1.15
C GLY A 82 8.72 -11.32 -0.06
N TYR A 83 8.62 -10.13 0.53
CA TYR A 83 7.57 -9.82 1.51
C TYR A 83 6.20 -9.65 0.88
N LEU A 84 6.13 -9.33 -0.41
CA LEU A 84 4.87 -9.27 -1.14
C LEU A 84 4.56 -10.67 -1.67
N GLU A 85 3.57 -11.32 -1.07
CA GLU A 85 3.07 -12.62 -1.53
C GLU A 85 2.67 -12.53 -3.00
N GLN A 86 3.15 -13.48 -3.79
CA GLN A 86 2.84 -13.63 -5.20
C GLN A 86 1.96 -14.89 -5.31
N GLU A 87 0.67 -14.69 -5.56
CA GLU A 87 -0.27 -15.79 -5.87
C GLU A 87 -0.20 -16.17 -7.35
#